data_AF-A0AAV4JNM6-F1
#
_entry.id   AF-A0AAV4JNM6-F1
#
_cell.length_a   1.000
_cell.length_b   1.000
_cell.length_c   1.000
_cell.angle_alpha   90.00
_cell.angle_beta   90.00
_cell.angle_gamma   90.00
#
_symmetry.space_group_name_H-M   'P 1'
#
loop_
_entity.id
_entity.type
_entity.pdbx_description
1 polymer ?
#
loop_
_entity_poly.entity_id
_entity_poly.type
_entity_poly.pdbx_seq_one_letter_code
_entity_poly.pdbx_strand_id
1 'polypeptide(L)'
;MATGASSSRHFTANMPPPSKLELTDRVSIKSNWLRFQRQWSNYAIASTLSIEPEQFQVAVLLTCIGDDANDVLDGMRLQDTERDSVLKLTTILAEYCIGKAKCKRDF
;
A
#
# COMPACT_ATOMS: atom_id res chain seq x y z
N MET A 1 3.22 40.44 -1.06
CA MET A 1 3.77 39.32 -0.26
C MET A 1 2.59 38.55 0.28
N ALA A 2 2.18 37.45 -0.37
CA ALA A 2 1.04 36.64 0.09
C ALA A 2 1.58 35.47 0.93
N THR A 3 1.31 35.50 2.23
CA THR A 3 1.60 34.40 3.15
C THR A 3 0.55 33.31 2.93
N GLY A 4 0.91 32.25 2.21
CA GLY A 4 0.10 31.04 2.11
C GLY A 4 0.17 30.30 3.45
N ALA A 5 -0.94 30.23 4.18
CA ALA A 5 -1.04 29.39 5.37
C ALA A 5 -0.95 27.92 4.93
N SER A 6 0.11 27.22 5.34
CA SER A 6 0.24 25.78 5.16
C SER A 6 -0.73 25.09 6.13
N SER A 7 -1.94 24.78 5.66
CA SER A 7 -2.87 23.95 6.40
C SER A 7 -2.31 22.54 6.50
N SER A 8 -1.74 22.19 7.64
CA SER A 8 -1.41 20.82 8.00
C SER A 8 -2.67 19.98 7.88
N ARG A 9 -2.68 19.00 6.96
CA ARG A 9 -3.78 18.02 6.89
C ARG A 9 -3.56 17.01 8.01
N HIS A 10 -4.39 17.10 9.05
CA HIS A 10 -4.41 16.12 10.14
C HIS A 10 -5.37 14.99 9.75
N PHE A 11 -4.84 13.79 9.58
CA PHE A 11 -5.65 12.59 9.42
C PHE A 11 -5.87 11.96 10.79
N THR A 12 -7.13 11.93 11.20
CA THR A 12 -7.55 11.29 12.45
C THR A 12 -8.38 10.08 12.09
N ALA A 13 -7.78 8.90 12.11
CA ALA A 13 -8.50 7.66 11.88
C ALA A 13 -9.24 7.26 13.16
N ASN A 14 -10.57 7.17 13.10
CA ASN A 14 -11.39 6.62 14.20
C ASN A 14 -11.29 5.08 14.30
N MET A 15 -10.30 4.47 13.64
CA MET A 15 -10.02 3.04 13.65
C MET A 15 -8.51 2.81 13.75
N PRO A 16 -8.08 1.69 14.36
CA PRO A 16 -6.67 1.34 14.38
C PRO A 16 -6.14 1.16 12.94
N PRO A 17 -4.87 1.51 12.68
CA PRO A 17 -4.24 1.24 11.40
C PRO A 17 -4.20 -0.27 11.13
N PRO A 18 -4.14 -0.69 9.86
CA PRO A 18 -3.94 -2.10 9.50
C PRO A 18 -2.68 -2.66 10.16
N SER A 19 -2.69 -3.96 10.45
CA SER A 19 -1.45 -4.66 10.80
C SER A 19 -0.49 -4.62 9.61
N LYS A 20 0.80 -4.36 9.85
CA LYS A 20 1.84 -4.35 8.81
C LYS A 20 1.86 -5.65 7.98
N LEU A 21 2.28 -5.54 6.73
CA LEU A 21 2.43 -6.69 5.85
C LEU A 21 3.74 -7.42 6.18
N GLU A 22 3.63 -8.63 6.70
CA GLU A 22 4.79 -9.45 7.04
C GLU A 22 5.18 -10.38 5.88
N LEU A 23 6.42 -10.27 5.41
CA LEU A 23 6.97 -11.01 4.27
C LEU A 23 7.99 -12.10 4.67
N THR A 24 8.13 -12.36 5.96
CA THR A 24 9.19 -13.20 6.55
C THR A 24 9.10 -14.69 6.22
N ASP A 25 7.89 -15.25 6.08
CA ASP A 25 7.67 -16.66 5.73
C ASP A 25 7.01 -16.80 4.34
N ARG A 26 7.69 -17.52 3.44
CA ARG A 26 7.21 -17.81 2.09
C ARG A 26 5.93 -18.65 2.07
N VAL A 27 5.65 -19.42 3.11
CA VAL A 27 4.43 -20.24 3.20
C VAL A 27 3.22 -19.37 3.53
N SER A 28 3.37 -18.36 4.38
CA SER A 28 2.27 -17.50 4.86
C SER A 28 2.15 -16.16 4.12
N ILE A 29 3.11 -15.78 3.29
CA ILE A 29 3.13 -14.49 2.57
C ILE A 29 1.81 -14.20 1.83
N LYS A 30 1.23 -15.21 1.16
CA LYS A 30 -0.06 -15.07 0.47
C LYS A 30 -1.21 -14.77 1.43
N SER A 31 -1.30 -15.49 2.55
CA SER A 31 -2.35 -15.26 3.55
C SER A 31 -2.18 -13.90 4.26
N ASN A 32 -0.93 -13.48 4.47
CA ASN A 32 -0.60 -12.19 5.08
C ASN A 32 -1.04 -11.05 4.15
N TRP A 33 -0.76 -11.16 2.85
CA TRP A 33 -1.25 -10.21 1.86
C TRP A 33 -2.78 -10.11 1.84
N LEU A 34 -3.50 -11.23 1.80
CA LEU A 34 -4.97 -11.20 1.78
C LEU A 34 -5.54 -10.57 3.06
N ARG A 35 -4.93 -10.82 4.22
CA ARG A 35 -5.30 -10.17 5.48
C ARG A 35 -5.01 -8.67 5.47
N PHE A 36 -3.84 -8.26 4.97
CA PHE A 36 -3.48 -6.86 4.84
C PHE A 36 -4.45 -6.13 3.90
N GLN A 37 -4.68 -6.66 2.69
CA GLN A 37 -5.56 -6.08 1.69
C GLN A 37 -6.99 -5.86 2.22
N ARG A 38 -7.53 -6.84 2.96
CA ARG A 38 -8.84 -6.70 3.61
C ARG A 38 -8.84 -5.59 4.67
N GLN A 39 -7.82 -5.55 5.53
CA GLN A 39 -7.71 -4.51 6.56
C GLN A 39 -7.53 -3.12 5.96
N TRP A 40 -6.67 -3.00 4.94
CA TRP A 40 -6.47 -1.76 4.20
C TRP A 40 -7.76 -1.23 3.58
N SER A 41 -8.52 -2.07 2.89
CA SER A 41 -9.80 -1.67 2.28
C SER A 41 -10.80 -1.16 3.33
N ASN A 42 -10.98 -1.92 4.42
CA ASN A 42 -11.86 -1.51 5.52
C ASN A 42 -11.40 -0.21 6.17
N TYR A 43 -10.09 -0.07 6.38
CA TYR A 43 -9.48 1.11 6.96
C TYR A 43 -9.69 2.32 6.07
N ALA A 44 -9.43 2.20 4.77
CA ALA A 44 -9.56 3.30 3.83
C ALA A 44 -11.01 3.83 3.75
N ILE A 45 -11.99 2.93 3.79
CA ILE A 45 -13.42 3.30 3.79
C ILE A 45 -13.80 3.96 5.12
N ALA A 46 -13.53 3.32 6.25
CA ALA A 46 -14.00 3.78 7.55
C ALA A 46 -13.29 5.04 8.05
N SER A 47 -12.04 5.26 7.65
CA SER A 47 -11.30 6.49 7.92
C SER A 47 -11.56 7.60 6.90
N THR A 48 -12.46 7.37 5.93
CA THR A 48 -12.72 8.27 4.79
C THR A 48 -11.48 8.59 3.94
N LEU A 49 -10.40 7.84 4.10
CA LEU A 49 -9.19 7.98 3.29
C LEU A 49 -9.49 7.77 1.80
N SER A 50 -10.46 6.93 1.45
CA SER A 50 -10.81 6.64 0.06
C SER A 50 -11.31 7.86 -0.74
N ILE A 51 -11.74 8.94 -0.08
CA ILE A 51 -12.17 10.19 -0.74
C ILE A 51 -11.09 11.27 -0.73
N GLU A 52 -9.95 11.04 -0.06
CA GLU A 52 -8.83 11.96 -0.04
C GLU A 52 -8.05 11.93 -1.37
N PRO A 53 -7.22 12.95 -1.67
CA PRO A 53 -6.35 12.94 -2.84
C PRO A 53 -5.43 11.71 -2.86
N GLU A 54 -5.21 11.13 -4.05
CA GLU A 54 -4.50 9.85 -4.20
C GLU A 54 -3.09 9.86 -3.57
N GLN A 55 -2.34 10.95 -3.72
CA GLN A 55 -1.03 11.13 -3.06
C GLN A 55 -1.10 11.01 -1.53
N PHE A 56 -2.19 11.48 -0.93
CA PHE A 56 -2.42 11.34 0.51
C PHE A 56 -2.71 9.88 0.88
N GLN A 57 -3.52 9.20 0.08
CA GLN A 57 -3.81 7.77 0.26
C GLN A 57 -2.53 6.91 0.13
N VAL A 58 -1.67 7.23 -0.85
CA VAL A 58 -0.37 6.59 -1.05
C VAL A 58 0.53 6.79 0.16
N ALA A 59 0.64 8.02 0.66
CA ALA A 59 1.43 8.29 1.86
C ALA A 59 0.97 7.44 3.05
N VAL A 60 -0.35 7.35 3.28
CA VAL A 60 -0.89 6.52 4.35
C VAL A 60 -0.65 5.03 4.08
N LEU A 61 -0.76 4.55 2.84
CA LEU A 61 -0.44 3.16 2.48
C LEU A 61 1.01 2.82 2.83
N LEU A 62 1.97 3.64 2.40
CA LEU A 62 3.41 3.42 2.64
C LEU A 62 3.77 3.42 4.12
N THR A 63 3.05 4.20 4.94
CA THR A 63 3.23 4.17 6.41
C THR A 63 2.65 2.92 7.07
N CYS A 64 1.60 2.32 6.48
CA CYS A 64 0.89 1.18 7.06
C CYS A 64 1.44 -0.17 6.60
N ILE A 65 2.09 -0.23 5.43
CA ILE A 65 2.49 -1.50 4.83
C ILE A 65 3.70 -2.14 5.52
N GLY A 66 4.58 -1.34 6.12
CA GLY A 66 5.76 -1.79 6.84
C GLY A 66 7.02 -1.89 5.97
N ASP A 67 8.18 -1.90 6.63
CA ASP A 67 9.49 -1.72 6.00
C ASP A 67 9.81 -2.82 4.97
N ASP A 68 9.57 -4.10 5.29
CA ASP A 68 9.83 -5.22 4.37
C ASP A 68 9.12 -5.02 3.01
N ALA A 69 7.90 -4.49 3.04
CA ALA A 69 7.11 -4.26 1.83
C ALA A 69 7.54 -2.98 1.09
N ASN A 70 7.98 -1.96 1.83
CA ASN A 70 8.59 -0.77 1.23
C ASN A 70 9.90 -1.14 0.51
N ASP A 71 10.75 -1.99 1.10
CA ASP A 71 11.96 -2.51 0.46
C ASP A 71 11.67 -3.25 -0.86
N VAL A 72 10.56 -4.01 -0.91
CA VAL A 72 10.11 -4.64 -2.16
C VAL A 72 9.73 -3.57 -3.20
N LEU A 73 8.99 -2.53 -2.83
CA LEU A 73 8.61 -1.45 -3.74
C LEU A 73 9.83 -0.64 -4.22
N ASP A 74 10.79 -0.36 -3.33
CA ASP A 74 12.02 0.37 -3.63
C ASP A 74 12.96 -0.45 -4.54
N GLY A 75 12.95 -1.77 -4.39
CA GLY A 75 13.62 -2.70 -5.31
C GLY A 75 12.98 -2.75 -6.70
N MET A 76 11.74 -2.32 -6.85
CA MET A 76 11.07 -2.25 -8.15
C MET A 76 11.43 -0.94 -8.87
N ARG A 77 11.74 -1.02 -10.17
CA ARG A 77 12.02 0.16 -11.02
C ARG A 77 10.71 0.87 -11.43
N LEU A 78 9.96 1.32 -10.44
CA LEU A 78 8.67 1.99 -10.65
C LEU A 78 8.85 3.35 -11.32
N GLN A 79 7.94 3.68 -12.21
CA GLN A 79 7.76 5.05 -12.71
C GLN A 79 7.03 5.89 -11.65
N ASP A 80 7.13 7.22 -11.75
CA ASP A 80 6.47 8.12 -10.79
C ASP A 80 4.95 7.94 -10.80
N THR A 81 4.37 7.69 -11.98
CA THR A 81 2.95 7.36 -12.14
C THR A 81 2.53 6.07 -11.43
N GLU A 82 3.45 5.14 -11.22
CA GLU A 82 3.21 3.90 -10.48
C GLU A 82 3.39 4.09 -8.97
N ARG A 83 4.31 4.96 -8.56
CA ARG A 83 4.52 5.34 -7.15
C ARG A 83 3.35 6.13 -6.59
N ASP A 84 2.72 6.96 -7.42
CA ASP A 84 1.64 7.84 -7.00
C ASP A 84 0.25 7.18 -7.02
N SER A 85 0.17 5.87 -7.27
CA SER A 85 -1.13 5.17 -7.32
C SER A 85 -1.24 4.01 -6.35
N VAL A 86 -2.23 4.10 -5.46
CA VAL A 86 -2.59 3.04 -4.50
C VAL A 86 -2.88 1.72 -5.23
N LEU A 87 -3.58 1.78 -6.36
CA LEU A 87 -3.92 0.60 -7.15
C LEU A 87 -2.68 -0.07 -7.74
N LYS A 88 -1.73 0.71 -8.25
CA LYS A 88 -0.49 0.18 -8.83
C LYS A 88 0.38 -0.47 -7.77
N LEU A 89 0.64 0.24 -6.67
CA LEU A 89 1.43 -0.28 -5.55
C LEU A 89 0.84 -1.57 -5.00
N THR A 90 -0.46 -1.58 -4.68
CA THR A 90 -1.13 -2.79 -4.16
C THR A 90 -1.13 -3.94 -5.17
N THR A 91 -1.20 -3.66 -6.48
CA THR A 91 -1.08 -4.69 -7.53
C THR A 91 0.32 -5.30 -7.55
N ILE A 92 1.38 -4.49 -7.49
CA ILE A 92 2.77 -4.96 -7.48
C ILE A 92 3.02 -5.87 -6.26
N LEU A 93 2.53 -5.45 -5.10
CA LEU A 93 2.64 -6.23 -3.87
C LEU A 93 1.85 -7.53 -3.93
N ALA A 94 0.66 -7.50 -4.54
CA ALA A 94 -0.11 -8.72 -4.79
C ALA A 94 0.65 -9.68 -5.72
N GLU A 95 1.26 -9.18 -6.80
CA GLU A 95 2.06 -9.99 -7.70
C GLU A 95 3.27 -10.62 -7.00
N TYR A 96 3.92 -9.88 -6.10
CA TYR A 96 5.02 -10.37 -5.28
C TYR A 96 4.56 -11.44 -4.28
N CYS A 97 3.51 -11.15 -3.51
CA CYS A 97 3.06 -12.02 -2.40
C CYS A 97 2.31 -13.27 -2.85
N ILE A 98 1.56 -13.18 -3.94
CA ILE A 98 0.78 -14.32 -4.46
C ILE A 98 1.62 -15.10 -5.49
N GLY A 99 2.68 -14.47 -6.02
CA GLY A 99 3.37 -14.92 -7.21
C GLY A 99 2.50 -14.70 -8.44
N LYS A 100 3.09 -14.33 -9.57
CA LYS A 100 2.37 -14.43 -10.84
C LYS A 100 1.91 -15.88 -11.00
N ALA A 101 0.60 -16.09 -11.13
CA ALA A 101 0.03 -17.29 -11.76
C ALA A 101 0.41 -17.41 -13.27
N LYS A 102 1.57 -16.88 -13.67
CA LYS A 102 2.15 -17.11 -14.99
C LYS A 102 3.27 -18.11 -14.84
N CYS A 103 2.85 -19.36 -14.83
CA CYS A 103 3.54 -20.41 -15.59
C CYS A 103 3.72 -19.89 -17.03
N LYS A 104 4.78 -19.11 -17.30
CA LYS A 104 5.44 -19.22 -18.60
C LYS A 104 6.28 -20.48 -18.48
N ARG A 105 5.67 -21.60 -18.89
CA ARG A 105 6.41 -22.77 -19.34
C ARG A 105 7.16 -22.31 -20.58
N ASP A 106 8.46 -22.11 -20.44
CA ASP A 106 9.36 -22.15 -21.59
C ASP A 106 9.37 -23.60 -22.08
N PHE A 107 8.68 -23.85 -23.20
CA PHE A 107 8.93 -24.95 -24.14
C PHE A 107 8.48 -24.52 -25.53
#